data_AF-A0A2W6TZ56-F1
#
_entry.id   AF-A0A2W6TZ56-F1
#
_cell.length_a   1.000
_cell.length_b   1.000
_cell.length_c   1.000
_cell.angle_alpha   90.00
_cell.angle_beta   90.00
_cell.angle_gamma   90.00
#
_symmetry.space_group_name_H-M   'P 1'
#
loop_
_entity.id
_entity.type
_entity.pdbx_description
1 polymer ?
#
loop_
_entity_poly.entity_id
_entity_poly.type
_entity_poly.pdbx_seq_one_letter_code
_entity_poly.pdbx_strand_id
1 'polypeptide(L)'
;MDYPSKVLAKAVDEISGLPGIGRKTALRLALHLLKQPPSRATSLGNSLINLVNEIKYCKDCHNFSDFEICEICSNDKRNDETICIVEDVRDVIAIE
;
A
#
# COMPACT_ATOMS: atom_id res chain seq x y z
N MET A 1 8.21 24.47 10.75
CA MET A 1 9.00 24.69 9.53
C MET A 1 8.10 25.49 8.63
N ASP A 2 8.42 26.76 8.38
CA ASP A 2 7.52 27.61 7.60
C ASP A 2 7.73 27.31 6.12
N TYR A 3 6.75 26.65 5.52
CA TYR A 3 6.70 26.42 4.09
C TYR A 3 6.03 27.62 3.40
N PRO A 4 6.49 28.03 2.20
CA PRO A 4 5.92 29.17 1.49
C PRO A 4 4.48 28.91 0.97
N SER A 5 4.03 27.65 0.96
CA SER A 5 2.69 27.26 0.50
C SER A 5 2.04 26.32 1.50
N LYS A 6 0.79 26.64 1.88
CA LYS A 6 -0.04 25.77 2.73
C LYS A 6 -0.33 24.41 2.07
N VAL A 7 -0.41 24.37 0.74
CA VAL A 7 -0.65 23.12 -0.02
C VAL A 7 0.58 22.22 0.06
N LEU A 8 1.77 22.80 -0.07
CA LEU A 8 3.03 22.05 0.09
C LEU A 8 3.17 21.52 1.52
N ALA A 9 2.89 22.35 2.53
CA ALA A 9 2.94 21.94 3.93
C ALA A 9 2.09 20.70 4.18
N LYS A 10 0.82 20.74 3.75
CA LYS A 10 -0.10 19.61 3.89
C LYS A 10 0.42 18.35 3.21
N ALA A 11 0.91 18.44 1.97
CA ALA A 11 1.47 17.28 1.28
C ALA A 11 2.68 16.68 2.01
N VAL A 12 3.55 17.52 2.57
CA VAL A 12 4.70 17.05 3.36
C VAL A 12 4.25 16.35 4.63
N ASP A 13 3.25 16.90 5.33
CA ASP A 13 2.74 16.31 6.56
C ASP A 13 2.13 14.92 6.29
N GLU A 14 1.25 14.78 5.28
CA GLU A 14 0.65 13.50 4.90
C GLU A 14 1.72 12.45 4.50
N ILE A 15 2.68 12.84 3.65
CA ILE A 15 3.75 11.93 3.21
C ILE A 15 4.65 11.52 4.39
N SER A 16 4.87 12.42 5.36
CA SER A 16 5.68 12.11 6.55
C SER A 16 4.99 11.22 7.58
N GLY A 17 3.68 11.01 7.45
CA GLY A 17 2.94 10.05 8.27
C GLY A 17 3.21 8.60 7.88
N LEU A 18 3.81 8.35 6.71
CA LEU A 18 4.12 7.00 6.23
C LEU A 18 5.33 6.40 6.98
N PRO A 19 5.29 5.09 7.28
CA PRO A 19 6.38 4.43 8.00
C PRO A 19 7.71 4.56 7.22
N GLY A 20 8.77 4.95 7.92
CA GLY A 20 10.11 5.13 7.33
C GLY A 20 10.33 6.45 6.60
N ILE A 21 9.35 7.36 6.54
CA ILE A 21 9.49 8.64 5.84
C ILE A 21 9.50 9.81 6.83
N GLY A 22 10.69 10.35 7.12
CA GLY A 22 10.81 11.60 7.91
C GLY A 22 10.48 12.85 7.09
N ARG A 23 10.20 13.98 7.79
CA ARG A 23 9.85 15.28 7.15
C ARG A 23 10.82 15.75 6.06
N LYS A 24 12.13 15.52 6.21
CA LYS A 24 13.13 15.87 5.18
C LYS A 24 12.93 15.06 3.89
N THR A 25 12.66 13.77 4.02
CA THR A 25 12.39 12.88 2.89
C THR A 25 11.03 13.21 2.26
N ALA A 26 10.01 13.47 3.07
CA ALA A 26 8.69 13.88 2.61
C ALA A 26 8.74 15.18 1.78
N LEU A 27 9.46 16.20 2.24
CA LEU A 27 9.69 17.43 1.47
C LEU A 27 10.34 17.14 0.11
N ARG A 28 11.37 16.29 0.09
CA ARG A 28 12.04 15.89 -1.15
C ARG A 28 11.07 15.21 -2.14
N LEU A 29 10.20 14.32 -1.65
CA LEU A 29 9.20 13.64 -2.46
C LEU A 29 8.13 14.61 -2.99
N ALA A 30 7.62 15.50 -2.13
CA ALA A 30 6.63 16.51 -2.53
C ALA A 30 7.17 17.46 -3.61
N LEU A 31 8.41 17.94 -3.44
CA LEU A 31 9.06 18.79 -4.45
C LEU A 31 9.39 18.03 -5.74
N HIS A 32 9.63 16.71 -5.66
CA HIS A 32 9.81 15.87 -6.84
C HIS A 32 8.50 15.76 -7.63
N LEU A 33 7.37 15.50 -6.95
CA LEU A 33 6.05 15.42 -7.59
C LEU A 33 5.65 16.72 -8.30
N LEU A 34 5.98 17.88 -7.73
CA LEU A 34 5.75 19.19 -8.36
C LEU A 34 6.48 19.38 -9.70
N LYS A 35 7.57 18.63 -9.94
CA LYS A 35 8.33 18.67 -11.20
C LYS A 35 7.83 17.65 -12.23
N GLN A 36 6.88 16.79 -11.87
CA GLN A 36 6.32 15.78 -12.76
C GLN A 36 5.04 16.30 -13.44
N PRO A 37 4.61 15.67 -14.55
CA PRO A 37 3.29 15.93 -15.12
C PRO A 37 2.18 15.69 -14.08
N PRO A 38 1.10 16.51 -14.05
CA PRO A 38 0.00 16.35 -13.10
C PRO A 38 -0.60 14.94 -13.06
N SER A 39 -0.64 14.26 -14.22
CA SER A 39 -1.12 12.87 -14.33
C SER A 39 -0.38 11.89 -13.44
N ARG A 40 0.91 12.11 -13.15
CA ARG A 40 1.69 11.23 -12.28
C ARG A 40 1.22 11.32 -10.82
N ALA A 41 0.94 12.53 -10.34
CA ALA A 41 0.41 12.74 -8.99
C ALA A 41 -1.01 12.18 -8.86
N THR A 42 -1.86 12.40 -9.87
CA THR A 42 -3.23 11.85 -9.90
C THR A 42 -3.22 10.32 -9.90
N SER A 43 -2.38 9.69 -10.74
CA SER A 43 -2.26 8.23 -10.79
C SER A 43 -1.80 7.66 -9.46
N LEU A 44 -0.78 8.26 -8.83
CA LEU A 44 -0.31 7.82 -7.52
C LEU A 44 -1.40 7.93 -6.45
N GLY A 45 -2.09 9.08 -6.37
CA GLY A 45 -3.16 9.30 -5.40
C GLY A 45 -4.30 8.29 -5.57
N ASN A 46 -4.74 8.06 -6.81
CA ASN A 46 -5.80 7.10 -7.10
C ASN A 46 -5.39 5.66 -6.75
N SER A 47 -4.15 5.27 -7.04
CA SER A 47 -3.67 3.93 -6.66
C SER A 47 -3.67 3.72 -5.14
N LEU A 48 -3.31 4.73 -4.35
CA LEU A 48 -3.36 4.64 -2.89
C LEU A 48 -4.79 4.59 -2.34
N ILE A 49 -5.73 5.34 -2.95
CA ILE A 49 -7.14 5.30 -2.59
C ILE A 49 -7.73 3.93 -2.91
N ASN A 50 -7.48 3.40 -4.11
CA ASN A 50 -7.97 2.10 -4.54
C ASN A 50 -7.40 0.97 -3.70
N LEU A 51 -6.11 1.05 -3.31
CA LEU A 51 -5.47 0.06 -2.43
C LEU A 51 -6.30 -0.21 -1.17
N VAL A 52 -6.79 0.83 -0.49
CA VAL A 52 -7.52 0.69 0.77
C VAL A 52 -8.98 0.30 0.56
N ASN A 53 -9.56 0.63 -0.61
CA ASN A 53 -10.98 0.42 -0.88
C ASN A 53 -11.30 -0.88 -1.63
N GLU A 54 -10.38 -1.36 -2.47
CA GLU A 54 -10.61 -2.47 -3.39
C GLU A 54 -10.03 -3.79 -2.89
N ILE A 55 -8.97 -3.75 -2.06
CA ILE A 55 -8.40 -4.96 -1.46
C ILE A 55 -9.47 -5.66 -0.62
N LYS A 56 -9.66 -6.95 -0.89
CA LYS A 56 -10.52 -7.83 -0.11
C LYS A 56 -9.67 -8.79 0.72
N TYR A 57 -10.27 -9.27 1.78
CA TYR A 57 -9.70 -10.32 2.62
C TYR A 57 -10.34 -11.65 2.23
N CYS A 58 -9.50 -12.65 2.02
CA CYS A 58 -9.91 -14.03 1.78
C CYS A 58 -10.77 -14.53 2.96
N LYS A 59 -11.91 -15.15 2.67
CA LYS A 59 -12.79 -15.71 3.71
C LYS A 59 -12.15 -16.84 4.53
N ASP A 60 -11.20 -17.57 3.94
CA ASP A 60 -10.61 -18.75 4.57
C ASP A 60 -9.33 -18.44 5.36
N CYS A 61 -8.36 -17.77 4.71
CA CYS A 61 -7.04 -17.51 5.31
C CYS A 61 -6.78 -16.06 5.69
N HIS A 62 -7.72 -15.14 5.43
CA HIS A 62 -7.58 -13.70 5.67
C HIS A 62 -6.39 -13.03 4.93
N ASN A 63 -5.85 -13.66 3.88
CA ASN A 63 -4.88 -13.04 2.99
C ASN A 63 -5.54 -11.98 2.09
N PHE A 64 -4.77 -11.01 1.58
CA PHE A 64 -5.26 -10.02 0.60
C PHE A 64 -5.51 -10.69 -0.76
N SER A 65 -6.63 -10.34 -1.39
CA SER A 65 -7.04 -10.90 -2.69
C SER A 65 -7.97 -9.92 -3.42
N ASP A 66 -8.01 -10.02 -4.74
CA ASP A 66 -9.00 -9.33 -5.58
C ASP A 66 -10.38 -10.05 -5.54
N PHE A 67 -10.38 -11.31 -5.11
CA PHE A 67 -11.54 -12.21 -5.03
C PHE A 67 -11.90 -12.57 -3.58
N GLU A 68 -13.09 -13.13 -3.36
CA GLU A 68 -13.53 -13.58 -2.02
C GLU A 68 -12.69 -14.72 -1.44
N ILE A 69 -12.14 -15.57 -2.31
CA ILE A 69 -11.20 -16.63 -1.98
C ILE A 69 -9.90 -16.31 -2.71
N CYS A 70 -8.77 -16.28 -1.98
CA CYS A 70 -7.47 -15.99 -2.59
C CYS A 70 -7.00 -17.15 -3.49
N GLU A 71 -6.05 -16.85 -4.39
CA GLU A 71 -5.48 -17.83 -5.32
C GLU A 71 -4.81 -19.02 -4.61
N ILE A 72 -4.37 -18.84 -3.36
CA ILE A 72 -3.80 -19.92 -2.55
C ILE A 72 -4.90 -20.90 -2.12
N CYS A 73 -6.01 -20.40 -1.59
CA CYS A 73 -7.11 -21.23 -1.09
C CYS A 73 -7.91 -21.89 -2.22
N SER A 74 -7.99 -21.26 -3.40
CA SER A 74 -8.72 -21.82 -4.55
C SER A 74 -7.91 -22.80 -5.39
N ASN A 75 -6.65 -23.07 -5.03
CA ASN A 75 -5.75 -23.91 -5.82
C ASN A 75 -5.80 -25.37 -5.39
N ASP A 76 -6.49 -26.19 -6.17
CA ASP A 76 -6.65 -27.65 -5.96
C ASP A 76 -5.34 -28.45 -5.99
N LYS A 77 -4.22 -27.85 -6.39
CA LYS A 77 -2.89 -28.51 -6.35
C LYS A 77 -2.23 -28.41 -4.99
N ARG A 78 -2.76 -27.61 -4.07
CA ARG A 78 -2.21 -27.46 -2.72
C ARG A 78 -2.71 -28.58 -1.81
N ASN A 79 -1.90 -28.88 -0.80
CA ASN A 79 -2.26 -29.84 0.24
C ASN A 79 -3.21 -29.18 1.25
N ASP A 80 -4.44 -29.67 1.31
CA ASP A 80 -5.51 -29.24 2.21
C ASP A 80 -5.34 -29.77 3.65
N GLU A 81 -4.43 -30.71 3.90
CA GLU A 81 -4.13 -31.24 5.23
C GLU A 81 -3.12 -30.38 6.03
N THR A 82 -2.49 -29.37 5.41
CA THR A 82 -1.43 -28.58 6.03
C THR A 82 -1.78 -27.09 6.09
N ILE A 83 -1.75 -26.50 7.30
CA ILE A 83 -1.99 -25.07 7.53
C ILE A 83 -0.70 -24.41 8.02
N CYS A 84 -0.28 -23.34 7.34
CA CYS A 84 0.83 -22.48 7.76
C CYS A 84 0.29 -21.20 8.42
N ILE A 85 0.47 -21.09 9.75
CA ILE A 85 0.08 -19.89 10.49
C ILE A 85 1.23 -18.89 10.43
N VAL A 86 0.92 -17.66 10.03
CA VAL A 86 1.88 -16.55 9.91
C VAL A 86 1.43 -15.34 10.72
N GLU A 87 2.34 -14.41 10.99
CA GLU A 87 2.04 -13.18 11.72
C GLU A 87 1.47 -12.09 10.80
N ASP A 88 2.05 -11.94 9.60
CA ASP A 88 1.67 -10.91 8.64
C ASP A 88 1.61 -11.48 7.21
N VAL A 89 0.90 -10.79 6.31
CA VAL A 89 0.81 -11.12 4.89
C VAL A 89 2.19 -11.09 4.22
N ARG A 90 3.12 -10.29 4.74
CA ARG A 90 4.52 -10.29 4.29
C ARG A 90 5.18 -11.65 4.43
N ASP A 91 4.82 -12.43 5.45
CA ASP A 91 5.34 -13.77 5.66
C ASP A 91 4.73 -14.77 4.66
N VAL A 92 3.45 -14.59 4.30
CA VAL A 92 2.83 -15.36 3.22
C VAL A 92 3.62 -15.17 1.92
N ILE A 93 3.94 -13.92 1.56
CA ILE A 93 4.71 -13.59 0.35
C ILE A 93 6.14 -14.16 0.40
N ALA A 94 6.73 -14.30 1.59
CA ALA A 94 8.09 -14.81 1.72
C ALA A 94 8.17 -16.35 1.62
N ILE A 95 7.08 -17.05 1.96
CA ILE A 95 6.99 -18.52 1.95
C ILE A 95 6.49 -19.04 0.59
N GLU A 96 5.60 -18.28 -0.05
CA GLU A 96 5.01 -18.56 -1.35
C GLU A 96 6.04 -18.50 -2.50
#